data_AF-A0A2M7CDX8-F1
#
_entry.id   AF-A0A2M7CDX8-F1
#
_cell.length_a   1.000
_cell.length_b   1.000
_cell.length_c   1.000
_cell.angle_alpha   90.00
_cell.angle_beta   90.00
_cell.angle_gamma   90.00
#
_symmetry.space_group_name_H-M   'P 1'
#
loop_
_entity.id
_entity.type
_entity.pdbx_description
1 polymer ?
#
loop_
_entity_poly.entity_id
_entity_poly.type
_entity_poly.pdbx_seq_one_letter_code
_entity_poly.pdbx_strand_id
1 'polypeptide(L)' 'MMQKPSFEQFEATSLYCPRCKAAVPVRKRLLLVLPEGDEYEYLCAYCSSSVGTKIDKNASQIKVILKP' A
#
# COMPACT_ATOMS: atom_id res chain seq x y z
N MET A 1 -12.12 -24.47 -9.53
CA MET A 1 -10.95 -23.64 -9.89
C MET A 1 -11.35 -22.19 -9.70
N MET A 2 -10.82 -21.49 -8.69
CA MET A 2 -11.07 -20.05 -8.52
C MET A 2 -10.35 -19.33 -9.66
N GLN A 3 -11.10 -18.71 -10.57
CA GLN A 3 -10.52 -17.81 -11.57
C GLN A 3 -9.89 -16.65 -10.81
N LYS A 4 -8.56 -16.53 -10.88
CA LYS A 4 -7.89 -15.31 -10.42
C LYS A 4 -8.26 -14.19 -11.39
N PRO A 5 -8.72 -13.02 -10.91
CA PRO A 5 -8.96 -11.89 -11.78
C PRO A 5 -7.69 -11.55 -12.56
N SER A 6 -7.78 -11.34 -13.87
CA SER A 6 -6.63 -11.11 -14.76
C SER A 6 -5.84 -9.82 -14.47
N PHE A 7 -6.28 -9.02 -13.48
CA PHE A 7 -5.59 -7.88 -12.89
C PHE A 7 -5.79 -7.94 -11.38
N GLU A 8 -4.77 -8.38 -10.62
CA GLU A 8 -4.89 -8.65 -9.18
C GLU A 8 -5.10 -7.36 -8.36
N GLN A 9 -4.32 -6.31 -8.61
CA GLN A 9 -4.42 -4.98 -8.00
C GLN A 9 -3.50 -4.00 -8.76
N PHE A 10 -3.91 -2.74 -8.89
CA PHE A 10 -3.03 -1.70 -9.43
C PHE A 10 -2.09 -1.17 -8.33
N GLU A 11 -0.84 -0.93 -8.72
CA GLU A 11 0.21 -0.36 -7.87
C GLU A 11 0.67 0.97 -8.48
N ALA A 12 0.91 1.96 -7.62
CA ALA A 12 1.50 3.21 -8.06
C ALA A 12 2.99 2.98 -8.31
N THR A 13 3.44 3.13 -9.57
CA THR A 13 4.88 3.08 -9.90
C THR A 13 5.54 4.44 -9.67
N SER A 14 4.80 5.54 -9.85
CA SER A 14 5.28 6.90 -9.66
C SER A 14 4.23 7.83 -9.08
N LEU A 15 4.63 8.73 -8.18
CA LEU A 15 3.80 9.79 -7.62
C LEU A 15 4.57 11.11 -7.56
N TYR A 16 3.87 12.23 -7.52
CA TYR A 16 4.50 13.54 -7.33
C TYR A 16 5.02 13.67 -5.89
N CYS A 17 6.31 14.03 -5.73
CA CYS A 17 6.89 14.32 -4.43
C CYS A 17 7.01 15.83 -4.23
N PRO A 18 6.38 16.42 -3.19
CA PRO A 18 6.44 17.86 -2.95
C PRO A 18 7.84 18.34 -2.51
N ARG A 19 8.67 17.44 -1.95
CA ARG A 19 10.06 17.75 -1.57
C ARG A 19 11.02 17.74 -2.77
N CYS A 20 10.89 16.74 -3.65
CA CYS A 20 11.70 16.63 -4.87
C CYS A 20 11.18 17.48 -6.03
N LYS A 21 9.92 17.96 -5.94
CA LYS A 21 9.22 18.77 -6.94
C LYS A 21 9.12 18.11 -8.32
N ALA A 22 8.95 16.80 -8.34
CA ALA A 22 8.87 16.00 -9.56
C ALA A 22 8.02 14.75 -9.34
N ALA A 23 7.58 14.13 -10.44
CA ALA A 23 7.12 12.75 -10.42
C ALA A 23 8.33 11.83 -10.14
N VAL A 24 8.22 11.01 -9.10
CA VAL A 24 9.30 10.14 -8.63
C VAL A 24 8.81 8.70 -8.55
N PRO A 25 9.70 7.71 -8.74
CA PRO A 25 9.37 6.33 -8.38
C PRO A 25 9.08 6.23 -6.88
N VAL A 26 8.17 5.33 -6.52
CA VAL A 26 7.75 5.14 -5.12
C VAL A 26 8.08 3.75 -4.61
N ARG A 27 8.27 3.66 -3.29
CA ARG A 27 8.39 2.39 -2.55
C ARG A 27 7.13 2.23 -1.71
N LYS A 28 6.51 1.06 -1.78
CA LYS A 28 5.35 0.69 -0.95
C LYS A 28 5.83 0.09 0.37
N ARG A 29 5.31 0.57 1.49
CA ARG A 29 5.62 0.05 2.85
C ARG A 29 4.32 -0.23 3.58
N LEU A 30 4.19 -1.41 4.19
CA LEU A 30 3.05 -1.72 5.05
C LEU A 30 3.07 -0.79 6.26
N LEU A 31 1.96 -0.10 6.50
CA LEU A 31 1.79 0.83 7.61
C LEU A 31 0.99 0.18 8.73
N LEU A 32 -0.14 -0.42 8.38
CA LEU A 32 -1.03 -1.06 9.33
C LEU A 32 -1.76 -2.23 8.69
N VAL A 33 -2.07 -3.21 9.51
CA VAL A 33 -2.84 -4.38 9.13
C VAL A 33 -4.20 -4.27 9.81
N LEU A 34 -5.27 -4.14 9.02
CA LEU A 34 -6.64 -3.91 9.49
C LEU A 34 -7.53 -5.11 9.20
N PRO A 35 -8.67 -5.24 9.91
CA PRO A 35 -9.66 -6.28 9.61
C PRO A 35 -10.20 -6.20 8.17
N GLU A 36 -10.30 -4.99 7.60
CA GLU A 36 -10.84 -4.74 6.26
C GLU A 36 -9.78 -4.81 5.15
N GLY A 37 -8.50 -4.89 5.50
CA GLY A 37 -7.40 -4.87 4.53
C GLY A 37 -6.06 -4.43 5.10
N ASP A 38 -5.04 -4.42 4.27
CA ASP A 38 -3.72 -3.90 4.63
C ASP A 38 -3.59 -2.44 4.18
N GLU A 39 -3.23 -1.54 5.09
CA GLU A 39 -2.89 -0.16 4.77
C GLU A 39 -1.40 -0.04 4.49
N TYR A 40 -1.08 0.53 3.34
CA TYR A 40 0.27 0.81 2.89
C TYR A 40 0.48 2.30 2.67
N GLU A 41 1.71 2.71 2.89
CA GLU A 41 2.23 4.04 2.58
C GLU A 41 3.15 3.95 1.35
N TYR A 42 3.04 4.93 0.46
CA TYR A 42 3.99 5.15 -0.62
C TYR A 42 5.00 6.21 -0.21
N LEU A 43 6.27 5.86 -0.31
CA LEU A 43 7.40 6.72 0.00
C LEU A 43 8.15 7.10 -1.28
N CYS A 44 8.55 8.36 -1.39
CA CYS A 44 9.49 8.79 -2.42
C CYS A 44 10.76 7.94 -2.35
N ALA A 45 11.16 7.30 -3.47
CA ALA A 45 12.34 6.44 -3.48
C ALA A 45 13.66 7.18 -3.22
N TYR A 46 13.68 8.51 -3.35
CA TYR A 46 14.88 9.34 -3.18
C TYR A 46 14.98 9.98 -1.80
N CYS A 47 13.91 10.64 -1.33
CA CYS A 47 13.94 11.41 -0.09
C CYS A 47 13.10 10.80 1.04
N SER A 48 12.48 9.64 0.82
CA SER A 48 11.65 8.91 1.79
C SER A 48 10.43 9.66 2.35
N SER A 49 10.05 10.80 1.76
CA SER A 49 8.81 11.48 2.16
C SER A 49 7.61 10.64 1.80
N SER A 50 6.59 10.62 2.67
CA SER A 50 5.27 10.12 2.33
C SER A 50 4.68 10.91 1.15
N VAL A 51 4.19 10.19 0.15
CA VAL A 51 3.61 10.76 -1.07
C VAL A 51 2.24 10.17 -1.42
N GLY A 52 1.74 9.23 -0.62
CA GLY A 52 0.40 8.66 -0.79
C GLY A 52 0.18 7.45 0.10
N THR A 53 -1.06 6.96 0.13
CA THR A 53 -1.46 5.74 0.85
C THR A 53 -2.35 4.86 -0.03
N LYS A 54 -2.42 3.57 0.28
CA LYS A 54 -3.31 2.58 -0.36
C LYS A 54 -3.83 1.61 0.69
N ILE A 55 -5.11 1.26 0.61
CA ILE A 55 -5.68 0.15 1.39
C ILE A 55 -6.00 -1.00 0.43
N ASP A 56 -5.34 -2.14 0.63
CA ASP A 56 -5.61 -3.38 -0.10
C ASP A 56 -6.65 -4.21 0.64
N LYS A 57 -7.90 -4.13 0.18
CA LYS A 57 -9.07 -4.82 0.78
C LYS A 57 -9.09 -6.34 0.59
N ASN A 58 -8.12 -6.88 -0.14
CA ASN A 58 -7.97 -8.31 -0.37
C ASN A 58 -6.83 -8.92 0.48
N ALA A 59 -6.40 -8.21 1.51
CA ALA A 59 -5.46 -8.76 2.49
C ALA A 59 -6.11 -9.94 3.22
N SER A 60 -5.26 -10.88 3.65
CA SER A 60 -5.71 -12.10 4.31
C SER A 60 -6.53 -11.76 5.55
N GLN A 61 -7.72 -12.35 5.72
CA GLN A 61 -8.53 -12.15 6.93
C GLN A 61 -7.74 -12.58 8.17
N ILE A 62 -7.39 -11.63 9.02
CA ILE A 62 -6.68 -11.91 10.27
C ILE A 62 -7.70 -12.17 11.37
N LYS A 63 -7.67 -13.37 11.95
CA LYS A 63 -8.36 -13.66 13.19
C LYS A 63 -7.59 -13.02 14.35
N VAL A 64 -8.01 -11.83 14.75
CA VAL A 64 -7.51 -11.19 15.96
C VAL A 64 -8.02 -11.97 17.18
N ILE A 65 -7.12 -12.60 17.93
CA ILE A 65 -7.43 -13.21 19.22
C ILE A 65 -7.08 -12.19 20.31
N LEU A 66 -8.08 -11.43 20.76
CA LEU A 66 -7.94 -10.58 21.93
C LEU A 66 -8.01 -11.47 23.17
N LYS A 67 -6.90 -11.64 23.88
CA LYS A 67 -6.91 -12.24 25.22
C LYS A 67 -7.37 -11.17 26.22
N PRO A 68 -8.26 -11.52 27.17
CA PRO A 68 -8.76 -10.59 28.19
C PRO A 68 -7.67 -10.12 29.15
#